data_AF-A0A7S2MVH5-F1
#
_entry.id   AF-A0A7S2MVH5-F1
#
_cell.length_a   1.000
_cell.length_b   1.000
_cell.length_c   1.000
_cell.angle_alpha   90.00
_cell.angle_beta   90.00
_cell.angle_gamma   90.00
#
_symmetry.space_group_name_H-M   'P 1'
#
loop_
_entity.id
_entity.type
_entity.pdbx_description
1 polymer ?
#
loop_
_entity_poly.entity_id
_entity_poly.type
_entity_poly.pdbx_seq_one_letter_code
_entity_poly.pdbx_strand_id
1 'polypeptide(L)'
;LKPARVSKPSLTLKLKMSGDADLTKKGAIDSFLKSFKGIDSSVGPVTDWFPGGASAAQKQLQEFLDNRLIHYGEHRNEPDKRYSSDLSPYFHFGHISPLHA
;
A
#
# COMPACT_ATOMS: atom_id res chain seq x y z
N LEU A 1 4.08 6.01 -23.72
CA LEU A 1 5.05 6.34 -22.64
C LEU A 1 6.45 5.93 -23.11
N LYS A 2 7.45 6.82 -23.02
CA LYS A 2 8.85 6.43 -23.30
C LYS A 2 9.38 5.69 -22.05
N PRO A 3 9.96 4.49 -22.17
CA PRO A 3 10.46 3.76 -21.02
C PRO A 3 11.59 4.55 -20.35
N ALA A 4 11.54 4.65 -19.02
CA ALA A 4 12.61 5.26 -18.24
C ALA A 4 13.90 4.44 -18.43
N ARG A 5 14.98 5.09 -18.86
CA ARG A 5 16.26 4.43 -19.08
C ARG A 5 16.91 4.18 -17.71
N VAL A 6 16.84 2.94 -17.25
CA VAL A 6 17.38 2.55 -15.95
C VAL A 6 18.92 2.47 -16.05
N SER A 7 19.63 3.25 -15.24
CA SER A 7 21.10 3.29 -15.24
C SER A 7 21.74 1.97 -14.80
N LYS A 8 21.07 1.20 -13.93
CA LYS A 8 21.55 -0.07 -13.37
C LYS A 8 20.45 -1.13 -13.46
N PRO A 9 20.67 -2.27 -14.13
CA PRO A 9 19.70 -3.37 -14.14
C PRO A 9 19.45 -3.92 -12.72
N SER A 10 18.20 -4.25 -12.39
CA SER A 10 17.86 -4.90 -11.11
C SER A 10 18.48 -6.29 -10.99
N LEU A 11 18.60 -7.01 -12.11
CA LEU A 11 19.13 -8.39 -12.18
C LEU A 11 20.59 -8.52 -11.73
N THR A 12 21.37 -7.45 -11.78
CA THR A 12 22.80 -7.44 -11.41
C THR A 12 23.09 -6.59 -10.17
N LEU A 13 22.04 -6.19 -9.44
CA LEU A 13 22.15 -5.36 -8.25
C LEU A 13 22.82 -6.13 -7.11
N LYS A 14 24.12 -5.94 -6.91
CA LYS A 14 24.84 -6.47 -5.74
C LYS A 14 24.58 -5.59 -4.52
N LEU A 15 23.70 -6.04 -3.64
CA LEU A 15 23.49 -5.45 -2.32
C LEU A 15 24.68 -5.81 -1.41
N LYS A 16 25.54 -4.83 -1.11
CA LYS A 16 26.58 -5.01 -0.09
C LYS A 16 25.95 -4.83 1.29
N MET A 17 25.37 -5.90 1.83
CA MET A 17 24.91 -5.95 3.22
C MET A 17 25.84 -6.83 4.04
N SER A 18 26.21 -6.35 5.23
CA SER A 18 26.92 -7.15 6.24
C SER A 18 25.89 -7.74 7.20
N GLY A 19 25.61 -9.04 7.06
CA GLY A 19 24.65 -9.78 7.89
C GLY A 19 23.19 -9.70 7.42
N ASP A 20 22.33 -10.44 8.10
CA ASP A 20 20.89 -10.46 7.84
C ASP A 20 20.21 -9.20 8.38
N ALA A 21 19.33 -8.60 7.58
CA ALA A 21 18.54 -7.44 7.99
C ALA A 21 17.22 -7.89 8.61
N ASP A 22 17.07 -7.69 9.92
CA ASP A 22 15.78 -7.84 10.59
C ASP A 22 14.89 -6.60 10.31
N LEU A 23 13.96 -6.77 9.38
CA LEU A 23 13.03 -5.71 8.94
C LEU A 23 11.81 -5.54 9.86
N THR A 24 11.67 -6.38 10.90
CA THR A 24 10.52 -6.30 11.82
C THR A 24 10.64 -5.15 12.81
N LYS A 25 11.86 -4.63 13.02
CA LYS A 25 12.11 -3.50 13.92
C LYS A 25 11.57 -2.21 13.32
N LYS A 26 10.91 -1.41 14.16
CA LYS A 26 10.39 -0.09 13.77
C LYS A 26 11.53 0.78 13.21
N GLY A 27 11.35 1.30 11.99
CA GLY A 27 12.34 2.15 11.30
C GLY A 27 13.50 1.39 10.64
N ALA A 28 13.54 0.05 10.71
CA ALA A 28 14.55 -0.74 10.01
C ALA A 28 14.43 -0.60 8.49
N ILE A 29 13.20 -0.59 7.97
CA ILE A 29 12.91 -0.38 6.55
C ILE A 29 13.41 0.99 6.09
N ASP A 30 13.11 2.06 6.84
CA ASP A 30 13.56 3.42 6.49
C ASP A 30 15.09 3.52 6.48
N SER A 31 15.73 2.90 7.48
CA SER A 31 17.20 2.87 7.58
C SER A 31 17.82 2.07 6.44
N PHE A 32 17.19 0.96 6.05
CA PHE A 32 17.58 0.16 4.92
C PHE A 32 17.46 0.93 3.60
N LEU A 33 16.33 1.60 3.35
CA LEU A 33 16.11 2.40 2.15
C LEU A 33 17.11 3.56 2.06
N LYS A 34 17.41 4.24 3.18
CA LYS A 34 18.44 5.29 3.25
C LYS A 34 19.86 4.80 2.93
N SER A 35 20.15 3.52 3.09
CA SER A 35 21.47 2.96 2.75
C SER A 35 21.75 2.96 1.24
N PHE A 36 20.72 3.05 0.41
CA PHE A 36 20.86 3.11 -1.04
C PHE A 36 21.14 4.53 -1.51
N LYS A 37 22.29 4.71 -2.17
CA LYS A 37 22.59 5.96 -2.87
C LYS A 37 21.82 6.01 -4.19
N GLY A 38 20.96 7.02 -4.33
CA GLY A 38 20.24 7.32 -5.59
C GLY A 38 18.78 6.85 -5.66
N ILE A 39 18.15 6.50 -4.52
CA ILE A 39 16.69 6.37 -4.47
C ILE A 39 16.09 7.78 -4.51
N ASP A 40 15.20 8.01 -5.47
CA ASP A 40 14.38 9.22 -5.52
C ASP A 40 13.24 9.10 -4.50
N SER A 41 13.26 9.96 -3.48
CA SER A 41 12.22 10.06 -2.46
C SER A 41 11.29 11.26 -2.64
N SER A 42 11.29 11.90 -3.83
CA SER A 42 10.40 13.02 -4.14
C SER A 42 8.93 12.59 -4.24
N VAL A 43 8.67 11.34 -4.61
CA VAL A 43 7.33 10.75 -4.63
C VAL A 43 7.04 10.17 -3.25
N GLY A 44 6.24 10.89 -2.47
CA GLY A 44 5.80 10.45 -1.15
C GLY A 44 4.79 9.29 -1.20
N PRO A 45 4.58 8.60 -0.06
CA PRO A 45 3.50 7.64 0.06
C PRO A 45 2.13 8.33 -0.04
N VAL A 46 1.13 7.61 -0.51
CA VAL A 46 -0.26 8.07 -0.46
C VAL A 46 -0.75 7.95 0.98
N THR A 47 -0.98 9.09 1.65
CA THR A 47 -1.40 9.12 3.06
C THR A 47 -2.82 9.64 3.26
N ASP A 48 -3.32 10.45 2.33
CA ASP A 48 -4.51 11.27 2.61
C ASP A 48 -5.82 10.55 2.29
N TRP A 49 -5.86 9.80 1.19
CA TRP A 49 -7.07 9.09 0.73
C TRP A 49 -7.02 7.59 0.99
N PHE A 50 -5.86 6.97 0.77
CA PHE A 50 -5.68 5.53 0.90
C PHE A 50 -4.37 5.22 1.63
N PRO A 51 -4.35 5.35 2.97
CA PRO A 51 -3.23 4.87 3.77
C PRO A 51 -3.01 3.39 3.47
N GLY A 52 -1.80 3.00 3.11
CA GLY A 52 -1.46 1.61 2.82
C GLY A 52 -1.34 0.72 4.07
N GLY A 53 -1.17 -0.58 3.84
CA GLY A 53 -0.90 -1.57 4.88
C GLY A 53 -2.12 -2.28 5.45
N ALA A 54 -1.87 -3.41 6.11
CA ALA A 54 -2.92 -4.32 6.61
C ALA A 54 -3.82 -3.68 7.67
N SER A 55 -3.27 -2.88 8.58
CA SER A 55 -4.05 -2.20 9.61
C SER A 55 -5.02 -1.17 9.02
N ALA A 56 -4.62 -0.44 7.99
CA ALA A 56 -5.50 0.49 7.28
C ALA A 56 -6.60 -0.26 6.51
N ALA A 57 -6.26 -1.38 5.87
CA ALA A 57 -7.23 -2.24 5.19
C ALA A 57 -8.32 -2.76 6.15
N GLN A 58 -7.92 -3.27 7.31
CA GLN A 58 -8.86 -3.75 8.33
C GLN A 58 -9.76 -2.62 8.85
N LYS A 59 -9.20 -1.44 9.10
CA LYS A 59 -9.98 -0.27 9.52
C LYS A 59 -11.02 0.14 8.47
N GLN A 60 -10.63 0.16 7.20
CA GLN A 60 -11.52 0.50 6.09
C GLN A 60 -12.64 -0.54 5.91
N LEU A 61 -12.32 -1.83 6.07
CA LEU A 61 -13.32 -2.90 6.06
C LEU A 61 -14.32 -2.71 7.20
N GLN A 62 -13.85 -2.52 8.43
CA GLN A 62 -14.71 -2.34 9.59
C GLN A 62 -15.63 -1.12 9.41
N GLU A 63 -15.09 0.02 8.95
CA GLU A 63 -15.89 1.22 8.70
C GLU A 63 -16.96 0.99 7.63
N PHE A 64 -16.66 0.22 6.57
CA PHE A 64 -17.64 -0.15 5.56
C PHE A 64 -18.76 -1.01 6.14
N LEU A 65 -18.41 -2.07 6.88
CA LEU A 65 -19.37 -3.00 7.49
C LEU A 65 -20.30 -2.28 8.48
N ASP A 66 -19.74 -1.41 9.32
CA ASP A 66 -20.49 -0.75 10.39
C ASP A 66 -21.40 0.38 9.88
N ASN A 67 -20.99 1.11 8.83
CA ASN A 67 -21.64 2.38 8.47
C ASN A 67 -22.23 2.43 7.06
N ARG A 68 -21.71 1.64 6.11
CA ARG A 68 -22.01 1.82 4.68
C ARG A 68 -22.65 0.61 4.02
N LEU A 69 -22.37 -0.60 4.51
CA LEU A 69 -22.92 -1.84 3.96
C LEU A 69 -24.45 -1.85 3.93
N ILE A 70 -25.10 -1.29 4.96
CA ILE A 70 -26.56 -1.18 5.04
C ILE A 70 -27.18 -0.41 3.86
N HIS A 71 -26.44 0.55 3.29
CA HIS A 71 -26.86 1.40 2.18
C HIS A 71 -26.35 0.91 0.81
N TYR A 72 -25.44 -0.06 0.80
CA TYR A 72 -24.75 -0.49 -0.41
C TYR A 72 -25.71 -1.06 -1.47
N GLY A 73 -26.68 -1.88 -1.06
CA GLY A 73 -27.61 -2.52 -1.99
C GLY A 73 -28.37 -1.53 -2.88
N GLU A 74 -28.82 -0.43 -2.28
CA GLU A 74 -29.63 0.60 -2.94
C GLU A 74 -28.77 1.64 -3.66
N HIS A 75 -27.65 2.06 -3.05
CA HIS A 75 -26.92 3.24 -3.49
C HIS A 75 -25.54 2.94 -4.11
N ARG A 76 -25.14 1.68 -4.33
CA ARG A 76 -23.83 1.33 -4.94
C ARG A 76 -23.54 1.99 -6.29
N ASN A 77 -24.58 2.40 -7.02
CA ASN A 77 -24.45 3.00 -8.35
C ASN A 77 -24.44 4.54 -8.31
N GLU A 78 -24.47 5.16 -7.14
CA GLU A 78 -24.51 6.61 -6.96
C GLU A 78 -23.09 7.14 -6.68
N PRO A 79 -22.35 7.62 -7.69
CA PRO A 79 -20.93 7.94 -7.56
C PRO A 79 -20.63 9.15 -6.68
N ASP A 80 -21.60 10.03 -6.49
CA ASP A 80 -21.55 11.17 -5.58
C ASP A 80 -21.68 10.75 -4.11
N LYS A 81 -22.19 9.53 -3.85
CA LYS A 81 -22.34 8.98 -2.50
C LYS A 81 -21.29 7.92 -2.22
N ARG A 82 -20.68 8.02 -1.04
CA ARG A 82 -19.63 7.10 -0.60
C ARG A 82 -20.23 5.84 0.05
N TYR A 83 -20.90 4.98 -0.72
CA TYR A 83 -21.47 3.73 -0.20
C TYR A 83 -20.76 2.45 -0.67
N SER A 84 -19.82 2.54 -1.62
CA SER A 84 -18.92 1.43 -1.94
C SER A 84 -17.88 1.21 -0.83
N SER A 85 -17.23 0.03 -0.78
CA SER A 85 -16.29 -0.31 0.30
C SER A 85 -14.94 0.41 0.23
N ASP A 86 -14.56 0.90 -0.95
CA ASP A 86 -13.22 1.40 -1.27
C ASP A 86 -12.08 0.42 -0.91
N LEU A 87 -12.36 -0.88 -0.91
CA LEU A 87 -11.37 -1.92 -0.56
C LEU A 87 -10.50 -2.39 -1.73
N SER A 88 -10.78 -1.93 -2.96
CA SER A 88 -10.05 -2.35 -4.16
C SER A 88 -8.52 -2.15 -4.07
N PRO A 89 -7.95 -1.02 -3.60
CA PRO A 89 -6.50 -0.91 -3.47
C PRO A 89 -5.93 -1.88 -2.43
N TYR A 90 -6.68 -2.17 -1.36
CA TYR A 90 -6.23 -3.08 -0.31
C TYR A 90 -6.21 -4.54 -0.78
N PHE A 91 -7.21 -4.97 -1.54
CA PHE A 91 -7.18 -6.29 -2.17
C PHE A 91 -6.11 -6.40 -3.26
N HIS A 92 -5.95 -5.36 -4.09
CA HIS A 92 -4.97 -5.36 -5.17
C HIS A 92 -3.53 -5.59 -4.68
N PHE A 93 -3.14 -4.95 -3.57
CA PHE A 93 -1.81 -5.10 -2.97
C PHE A 93 -1.72 -6.20 -1.89
N GLY A 94 -2.79 -6.99 -1.69
CA GLY A 94 -2.79 -8.07 -0.70
C GLY A 94 -2.67 -7.60 0.75
N HIS A 95 -3.10 -6.37 1.05
CA HIS A 95 -3.12 -5.85 2.42
C HIS A 95 -4.16 -6.56 3.30
N ILE A 96 -5.19 -7.15 2.69
CA ILE A 96 -6.19 -7.97 3.37
C ILE A 96 -6.55 -9.18 2.50
N SER A 97 -6.77 -10.33 3.14
CA SER A 97 -7.24 -11.55 2.48
C SER A 97 -8.75 -11.47 2.24
N PRO A 98 -9.25 -11.88 1.06
CA PRO A 98 -10.68 -12.04 0.83
C PRO A 98 -11.37 -13.00 1.83
N LEU A 99 -10.63 -13.93 2.44
CA LEU A 99 -11.17 -14.84 3.46
C LEU A 99 -11.45 -14.13 4.80
N HIS A 100 -10.76 -13.02 5.07
CA HIS A 100 -10.92 -12.25 6.30
C HIS A 100 -11.95 -11.10 6.16
N ALA A 101 -12.55 -10.93 4.98
CA ALA A 101 -13.47 -9.85 4.66
C ALA A 101 -14.93 -10.30 4.63
#